data_AF-A0A948BEI0-F1
#
_entry.id   AF-A0A948BEI0-F1
#
_cell.length_a   1.000
_cell.length_b   1.000
_cell.length_c   1.000
_cell.angle_alpha   90.00
_cell.angle_beta   90.00
_cell.angle_gamma   90.00
#
_symmetry.space_group_name_H-M   'P 1'
#
loop_
_entity.id
_entity.type
_entity.pdbx_description
1 polymer ?
#
loop_
_entity_poly.entity_id
_entity_poly.type
_entity_poly.pdbx_seq_one_letter_code
_entity_poly.pdbx_strand_id
1 'polypeptide(L)' 'NEDPVTGSAHCALIPFWKSKLHKTTFRARQVSGRGGELFCEDARKRVFIAGKAVCYLKGSIFI' A
#
# COMPACT_ATOMS: atom_id res chain seq x y z
N ASN A 1 11.80 -7.07 -13.77
CA ASN A 1 11.34 -5.76 -13.27
C ASN A 1 10.22 -5.98 -12.29
N GLU A 2 10.33 -5.42 -11.09
CA GLU A 2 9.37 -5.54 -9.99
C GLU A 2 8.72 -4.17 -9.74
N ASP A 3 7.42 -4.12 -9.45
CA ASP A 3 6.76 -2.91 -8.98
C ASP A 3 7.19 -2.63 -7.51
N PRO A 4 7.78 -1.46 -7.19
CA PRO A 4 8.30 -1.19 -5.84
C PRO A 4 7.26 -1.29 -4.72
N VAL A 5 6.03 -0.83 -4.97
CA VAL A 5 4.92 -0.81 -4.00
C VAL A 5 3.59 -0.90 -4.75
N THR A 6 2.86 -1.99 -4.55
CA THR A 6 1.64 -2.30 -5.30
C THR A 6 0.41 -2.18 -4.40
N GLY A 7 -0.24 -1.00 -4.44
CA GLY A 7 -1.45 -0.75 -3.67
C GLY A 7 -2.60 -1.70 -4.02
N SER A 8 -2.83 -1.96 -5.31
CA SER A 8 -3.93 -2.83 -5.77
C SER A 8 -3.85 -4.27 -5.23
N ALA A 9 -2.65 -4.80 -5.04
CA ALA A 9 -2.45 -6.13 -4.44
C ALA A 9 -3.04 -6.21 -3.03
N HIS A 10 -3.03 -5.11 -2.28
CA HIS A 10 -3.55 -5.06 -0.92
C HIS A 10 -5.09 -5.19 -0.84
N CYS A 11 -5.82 -4.96 -1.94
CA CYS A 11 -7.25 -5.25 -1.99
C CYS A 11 -7.55 -6.75 -1.78
N ALA A 12 -6.63 -7.65 -2.15
CA ALA A 12 -6.75 -9.09 -1.90
C ALA A 12 -6.02 -9.53 -0.63
N LEU A 13 -4.84 -8.96 -0.36
CA LEU A 13 -4.01 -9.37 0.79
C LEU A 13 -4.64 -9.01 2.14
N ILE A 14 -5.34 -7.87 2.23
CA ILE A 14 -5.91 -7.42 3.50
C ILE A 14 -7.06 -8.32 3.99
N PRO A 15 -8.06 -8.69 3.16
CA PRO A 15 -9.05 -9.69 3.56
C PRO A 15 -8.44 -11.05 3.93
N PHE A 16 -7.40 -11.48 3.21
CA PHE A 16 -6.68 -12.72 3.51
C PHE A 16 -6.01 -12.69 4.88
N TRP A 17 -5.28 -11.62 5.22
CA TRP A 17 -4.62 -11.52 6.52
C TRP A 17 -5.60 -11.24 7.66
N LYS A 18 -6.72 -10.56 7.40
CA LYS A 18 -7.82 -10.40 8.36
C LYS A 18 -8.37 -11.74 8.83
N SER A 19 -8.62 -12.68 7.92
CA SER A 19 -9.17 -13.99 8.30
C SER A 19 -8.21 -14.79 9.18
N LYS A 20 -6.90 -14.60 9.01
CA LYS A 20 -5.85 -15.31 9.77
C LYS A 20 -5.47 -14.64 11.08
N LEU A 21 -5.43 -13.30 11.10
CA LEU A 21 -4.90 -12.52 12.23
C LEU A 21 -6.01 -11.90 13.09
N HIS A 22 -7.27 -12.00 12.67
CA HIS A 22 -8.44 -11.41 13.34
C HIS A 22 -8.27 -9.90 13.61
N LYS A 23 -7.61 -9.19 12.68
CA LYS A 23 -7.39 -7.74 12.72
C LYS A 23 -8.06 -7.07 11.53
N THR A 24 -8.47 -5.82 11.72
CA THR A 24 -9.03 -4.97 10.66
C THR A 24 -8.07 -3.89 10.20
N THR A 25 -7.09 -3.52 11.01
CA THR A 25 -6.04 -2.55 10.68
C THR A 25 -4.69 -3.23 10.52
N PHE A 26 -3.93 -2.81 9.50
CA PHE A 26 -2.68 -3.43 9.11
C PHE A 26 -1.63 -2.37 8.79
N ARG A 27 -0.41 -2.64 9.22
CA ARG A 27 0.80 -1.98 8.75
C ARG A 27 1.55 -2.99 7.89
N ALA A 28 1.47 -2.83 6.58
CA ALA A 28 2.08 -3.73 5.60
C ALA A 28 3.39 -3.14 5.09
N ARG A 29 4.35 -4.02 4.76
CA ARG A 29 5.61 -3.64 4.13
C ARG A 29 5.83 -4.49 2.87
N GLN A 30 5.92 -3.84 1.71
CA GLN A 30 6.39 -4.48 0.49
C GLN A 30 7.91 -4.50 0.51
N VAL A 31 8.49 -5.69 0.42
CA VAL A 31 9.92 -5.96 0.58
C VAL A 31 10.67 -5.97 -0.76
N SER A 32 10.28 -5.09 -1.67
CA SER A 32 11.00 -4.86 -2.93
C SER A 32 12.36 -4.21 -2.67
N GLY A 33 13.21 -4.13 -3.70
CA GLY A 33 14.52 -3.46 -3.58
C GLY A 33 14.45 -1.99 -3.12
N ARG A 34 13.36 -1.27 -3.42
CA ARG A 34 13.12 0.10 -2.92
C ARG A 34 12.31 0.11 -1.62
N GLY A 35 11.52 -0.94 -1.37
CA GLY A 35 10.62 -1.09 -0.26
C GLY A 35 9.43 -0.11 -0.29
N GLY A 36 8.43 -0.40 0.53
CA GLY A 36 7.39 0.58 0.86
C GLY A 36 6.50 0.13 1.99
N GLU A 37 6.00 1.11 2.72
CA GLU A 37 5.10 0.91 3.85
C GLU A 37 3.70 1.39 3.48
N LEU A 38 2.70 0.54 3.79
CA LEU A 38 1.29 0.85 3.59
C LEU A 38 0.54 0.69 4.91
N PHE A 39 -0.38 1.61 5.15
CA PHE A 39 -1.36 1.56 6.23
C PHE A 39 -2.69 1.18 5.61
N CYS A 40 -3.24 0.04 6.02
CA CYS A 40 -4.45 -0.50 5.42
C CYS A 40 -5.52 -0.77 6.47
N GLU A 41 -6.77 -0.62 6.05
CA GLU A 41 -7.94 -0.95 6.87
C GLU A 41 -8.96 -1.74 6.04
N ASP A 42 -9.40 -2.87 6.57
CA ASP A 42 -10.52 -3.64 6.04
C ASP A 42 -11.84 -3.01 6.50
N ALA A 43 -12.52 -2.31 5.59
CA ALA A 43 -13.86 -1.77 5.78
C ALA A 43 -14.94 -2.70 5.17
N ARG A 44 -14.73 -4.02 5.27
CA ARG A 44 -15.58 -5.10 4.73
C ARG A 44 -15.71 -5.09 3.20
N LYS A 45 -16.51 -4.18 2.63
CA LYS A 45 -16.73 -4.10 1.18
C LYS A 45 -15.60 -3.35 0.45
N ARG A 46 -14.72 -2.69 1.18
CA ARG A 46 -13.60 -1.90 0.66
C ARG A 46 -12.38 -2.06 1.56
N VAL A 47 -11.20 -1.86 0.97
CA VAL A 47 -9.93 -1.73 1.70
C VAL A 47 -9.47 -0.29 1.52
N PHE A 48 -9.27 0.41 2.64
CA PHE A 48 -8.58 1.70 2.62
C PHE A 48 -7.07 1.45 2.61
N ILE A 49 -6.35 2.23 1.82
CA ILE A 49 -4.90 2.13 1.67
C ILE A 49 -4.34 3.55 1.75
N ALA A 50 -3.37 3.74 2.64
CA ALA A 50 -2.65 4.98 2.83
C ALA A 50 -1.14 4.73 2.87
N GLY A 51 -0.36 5.76 2.54
CA GLY A 51 1.09 5.73 2.56
C GLY A 51 1.65 7.14 2.65
N LYS A 52 2.91 7.26 3.02
CA LYS A 52 3.61 8.55 2.99
C LYS A 52 4.16 8.79 1.59
N ALA A 53 4.08 10.03 1.12
CA ALA A 53 4.71 10.47 -0.13
C ALA A 53 5.88 11.41 0.18
N VAL A 54 6.90 11.39 -0.69
CA VAL A 54 8.06 12.30 -0.63
C VAL A 54 8.20 12.99 -1.97
N CYS A 55 8.25 14.33 -1.96
CA CYS A 55 8.49 15.11 -3.17
C CYS A 55 9.96 14.99 -3.57
N TYR A 56 10.23 14.33 -4.69
CA TYR A 56 11.60 14.22 -5.21
C TYR A 56 12.03 15.48 -5.97
N LEU A 57 11.16 16.00 -6.84
CA LEU A 57 11.45 17.14 -7.71
C LEU A 57 10.18 17.95 -7.96
N LYS A 58 10.33 19.27 -8.00
CA LYS A 58 9.31 20.22 -8.45
C LYS A 58 9.93 21.08 -9.56
N GLY A 59 9.26 21.18 -10.70
CA GLY A 59 9.75 21.92 -11.86
C GLY A 59 8.62 22.26 -12.83
N SER A 60 8.98 22.90 -13.95
CA SER A 60 8.04 23.23 -15.03
C SER A 60 8.44 22.51 -16.30
N ILE A 61 7.47 22.00 -17.05
CA ILE A 61 7.67 21.46 -18.40
C ILE A 61 7.06 22.47 -19.35
N PHE A 62 7.87 23.02 -20.25
CA PHE A 62 7.42 23.90 -21.33
C PHE A 62 7.23 23.03 -22.58
N ILE A 63 6.09 23.19 -23.24
CA ILE A 63 5.71 22.48 -24.47
C ILE A 63 5.69 23.51 -25.60
#